data_AF-A0A7V8JNP5-F1
#
_entry.id   AF-A0A7V8JNP5-F1
#
_cell.length_a   1.000
_cell.length_b   1.000
_cell.length_c   1.000
_cell.angle_alpha   90.00
_cell.angle_beta   90.00
_cell.angle_gamma   90.00
#
_symmetry.space_group_name_H-M   'P 1'
#
loop_
_entity.id
_entity.type
_entity.pdbx_description
1 polymer ?
#
loop_
_entity_poly.entity_id
_entity_poly.type
_entity_poly.pdbx_seq_one_letter_code
_entity_poly.pdbx_strand_id
1 'polypeptide(L)'
;MTIKDGDIVLLASKVMDDVPEGGGGPSGNVIEWGVSNGVFPDVTEVDRAGGDASIRQLFSAVRTPDTEALLDANVILSGMPTDPNVSVTLVPCGAFDRRTEIAAAIASYLIPAPEWNGYLLENHVQGQAAIHIFHRPGTPAPTIGRTLVLVANEGAGNEVLQYVRVLRVETETQTFSFSVSGGYVDYQASVTRCEITPRLRTAFAGSPPSRAFAPDPSKTKIRDTTVADAATYYGAQTLSAAVSLGENVLRVSSIYTQLVPSSRTESVALDQRPAGVRQLTLATAPRDIKVAAAPHTRRIRVSQENRGYSWVHILRPFPAPNTVAVSFQILGIWYTATDNGQGELTGGAVGTVNYANGSISVTLPELPDDSSSIIFQWGEASAFVNRSGATGWRLPEHALRLDHQGIKPGTLSIEWQSGGVLRTATDSAGKLQGDATGEINYASGALLLRPKFMIDAGGQFSIGYDHADLVTKNVTMAPDAGGFATIPFDTVPAPGSVSIGWITVRNLSASSGASAAGTSAAKEAGSTTSYLSFPDANPPAATTRVPFSGTDIYQKYMAPGGTRVLTGEAVYVEVGATFSPEGYYYPVPDATGVVWSEADFAAGTITIGGTSYRRWDTNINNFGSTS
;
A
#
# COMPACT_ATOMS: atom_id res chain seq x y z
N MET A 1 40.65 -1.83 -64.35
CA MET A 1 41.62 -1.87 -63.24
C MET A 1 40.72 -1.92 -62.02
N THR A 2 41.01 -2.79 -61.05
CA THR A 2 40.02 -3.16 -60.03
C THR A 2 39.46 -1.95 -59.28
N ILE A 3 38.12 -1.89 -59.11
CA ILE A 3 37.43 -0.91 -58.25
C ILE A 3 38.07 -0.98 -56.85
N LYS A 4 38.55 0.15 -56.36
CA LYS A 4 39.18 0.26 -55.04
C LYS A 4 38.18 0.73 -54.00
N ASP A 5 38.51 0.51 -52.73
CA ASP A 5 37.69 0.95 -51.59
C ASP A 5 37.39 2.46 -51.63
N GLY A 6 38.40 3.27 -52.01
CA GLY A 6 38.24 4.72 -52.14
C GLY A 6 37.40 5.19 -53.34
N ASP A 7 37.02 4.29 -54.25
CA ASP A 7 36.14 4.63 -55.38
C ASP A 7 34.66 4.58 -54.97
N ILE A 8 34.32 3.96 -53.83
CA ILE A 8 32.95 3.87 -53.31
C ILE A 8 32.70 5.08 -52.41
N VAL A 9 31.74 5.93 -52.80
CA VAL A 9 31.44 7.17 -52.08
C VAL A 9 29.96 7.28 -51.75
N LEU A 10 29.66 7.96 -50.64
CA LEU A 10 28.31 8.40 -50.31
C LEU A 10 28.10 9.82 -50.86
N LEU A 11 27.03 10.02 -51.60
CA LEU A 11 26.63 11.30 -52.16
C LEU A 11 25.41 11.86 -51.41
N ALA A 12 25.43 13.17 -51.21
CA ALA A 12 24.29 13.92 -50.69
C ALA A 12 23.15 13.98 -51.72
N SER A 13 21.91 13.98 -51.25
CA SER A 13 20.76 14.38 -52.07
C SER A 13 20.84 15.86 -52.46
N LYS A 14 20.06 16.27 -53.47
CA LYS A 14 20.02 17.66 -53.93
C LYS A 14 19.71 18.66 -52.81
N VAL A 15 18.80 18.30 -51.91
CA VAL A 15 18.46 19.10 -50.73
C VAL A 15 18.67 18.25 -49.48
N MET A 16 19.86 18.35 -48.89
CA MET A 16 20.17 17.76 -47.58
C MET A 16 19.72 18.70 -46.46
N ASP A 17 18.42 18.85 -46.29
CA ASP A 17 17.84 19.60 -45.16
C ASP A 17 16.51 19.02 -44.69
N ASP A 18 16.13 19.27 -43.43
CA ASP A 18 14.91 18.76 -42.81
C ASP A 18 13.69 19.63 -43.14
N VAL A 19 13.50 19.89 -44.43
CA VAL A 19 12.39 20.68 -44.99
C VAL A 19 11.47 19.78 -45.82
N PRO A 20 10.21 20.17 -46.09
CA PRO A 20 9.31 19.36 -46.92
C PRO A 20 9.90 18.96 -48.28
N GLU A 21 10.73 19.83 -48.86
CA GLU A 21 11.41 19.63 -50.13
C GLU A 21 12.76 18.91 -50.02
N GLY A 22 13.12 18.42 -48.83
CA GLY A 22 14.35 17.66 -48.58
C GLY A 22 14.38 16.36 -49.38
N GLY A 23 15.57 15.94 -49.81
CA GLY A 23 15.77 14.78 -50.68
C GLY A 23 15.91 15.14 -52.16
N GLY A 24 15.36 14.28 -53.03
CA GLY A 24 15.51 14.35 -54.47
C GLY A 24 16.80 13.72 -55.00
N GLY A 25 16.99 13.79 -56.32
CA GLY A 25 18.05 13.06 -57.02
C GLY A 25 19.49 13.31 -56.51
N PRO A 26 20.43 12.43 -56.88
CA PRO A 26 21.81 12.48 -56.40
C PRO A 26 22.50 13.78 -56.80
N SER A 27 23.25 14.38 -55.88
CA SER A 27 24.13 15.52 -56.15
C SER A 27 25.57 15.07 -56.38
N GLY A 28 26.42 15.95 -56.91
CA GLY A 28 27.86 15.71 -57.04
C GLY A 28 28.64 15.88 -55.73
N ASN A 29 27.98 16.24 -54.63
CA ASN A 29 28.61 16.51 -53.34
C ASN A 29 28.82 15.20 -52.59
N VAL A 30 30.09 14.90 -52.31
CA VAL A 30 30.51 13.71 -51.54
C VAL A 30 30.39 14.00 -50.06
N ILE A 31 29.85 13.04 -49.31
CA ILE A 31 29.86 13.04 -47.85
C ILE A 31 31.17 12.37 -47.43
N GLU A 32 32.09 13.20 -46.95
CA GLU A 32 33.44 12.76 -46.58
C GLU A 32 33.41 11.79 -45.40
N TRP A 33 34.25 10.76 -45.48
CA TRP A 33 34.36 9.77 -44.42
C TRP A 33 35.02 10.37 -43.16
N GLY A 34 34.50 10.02 -41.98
CA GLY A 34 35.06 10.41 -40.69
C GLY A 34 34.76 11.85 -40.26
N VAL A 35 33.99 12.62 -41.04
CA VAL A 35 33.55 13.97 -40.66
C VAL A 35 32.33 13.88 -39.75
N SER A 36 32.43 14.44 -38.55
CA SER A 36 31.31 14.57 -37.62
C SER A 36 30.22 15.47 -38.22
N ASN A 37 28.95 15.10 -38.02
CA ASN A 37 27.78 15.84 -38.49
C ASN A 37 27.70 16.03 -40.01
N GLY A 38 28.29 15.11 -40.78
CA GLY A 38 28.25 15.15 -42.24
C GLY A 38 26.87 14.85 -42.86
N VAL A 39 25.97 14.18 -42.13
CA VAL A 39 24.63 13.79 -42.60
C VAL A 39 23.53 14.51 -41.81
N PHE A 40 23.65 14.49 -40.48
CA PHE A 40 22.69 15.10 -39.55
C PHE A 40 23.39 16.20 -38.75
N PRO A 41 22.71 17.33 -38.48
CA PRO A 41 23.22 18.36 -37.58
C PRO A 41 23.20 17.90 -36.11
N ASP A 42 23.82 18.68 -35.22
CA ASP A 42 23.74 18.47 -33.78
C ASP A 42 22.29 18.59 -33.27
N VAL A 43 21.95 17.75 -32.29
CA VAL A 43 20.63 17.73 -31.65
C VAL A 43 20.48 18.94 -30.72
N THR A 44 19.44 19.74 -30.91
CA THR A 44 19.18 20.91 -30.05
C THR A 44 18.49 20.52 -28.74
N GLU A 45 18.51 21.42 -27.74
CA GLU A 45 17.79 21.20 -26.47
C GLU A 45 16.28 21.09 -26.66
N VAL A 46 15.74 21.83 -27.65
CA VAL A 46 14.31 21.78 -28.00
C VAL A 46 13.95 20.42 -28.58
N ASP A 47 14.79 19.88 -29.48
CA ASP A 47 14.58 18.54 -30.05
C ASP A 47 14.65 17.47 -28.97
N ARG A 48 15.51 17.66 -27.96
CA ARG A 48 15.62 16.74 -26.81
C ARG A 48 14.40 16.78 -25.92
N ALA A 49 13.79 17.95 -25.72
CA ALA A 49 12.60 18.10 -24.88
C ALA A 49 11.31 17.67 -25.60
N GLY A 50 11.17 18.03 -26.88
CA GLY A 50 9.97 17.78 -27.68
C GLY A 50 9.94 16.42 -28.39
N GLY A 51 11.11 15.82 -28.62
CA GLY A 51 11.28 14.71 -29.55
C GLY A 51 11.17 15.20 -30.99
N ASP A 52 12.17 14.90 -31.82
CA ASP A 52 12.18 15.22 -33.25
C ASP A 52 12.46 13.96 -34.10
N ALA A 53 12.04 14.00 -35.37
CA ALA A 53 12.33 12.97 -36.36
C ALA A 53 12.90 13.62 -37.63
N SER A 54 14.23 13.53 -37.76
CA SER A 54 14.97 14.01 -38.93
C SER A 54 15.13 12.91 -39.99
N ILE A 55 14.89 13.24 -41.26
CA ILE A 55 14.98 12.27 -42.39
C ILE A 55 15.97 12.80 -43.43
N ARG A 56 16.91 11.94 -43.86
CA ARG A 56 17.93 12.27 -44.87
C ARG A 56 18.02 11.18 -45.94
N GLN A 57 18.09 11.59 -47.20
CA GLN A 57 18.29 10.70 -48.34
C GLN A 57 19.75 10.70 -48.77
N LEU A 58 20.33 9.51 -48.89
CA LEU A 58 21.72 9.27 -49.24
C LEU A 58 21.82 8.39 -50.47
N PHE A 59 22.86 8.57 -51.28
CA PHE A 59 23.12 7.77 -52.47
C PHE A 59 24.50 7.12 -52.36
N SER A 60 24.59 5.82 -52.67
CA SER A 60 25.88 5.15 -52.86
C SER A 60 26.25 5.21 -54.33
N ALA A 61 27.46 5.65 -54.65
CA ALA A 61 27.96 5.74 -56.02
C ALA A 61 29.41 5.27 -56.10
N VAL A 62 29.76 4.67 -57.24
CA VAL A 62 31.15 4.35 -57.56
C VAL A 62 31.69 5.43 -58.49
N ARG A 63 32.77 6.10 -58.07
CA ARG A 63 33.46 7.13 -58.85
C ARG A 63 34.80 6.58 -59.33
N THR A 64 34.76 5.83 -60.42
CA THR A 64 35.96 5.37 -61.12
C THR A 64 35.93 5.86 -62.58
N PRO A 65 37.08 6.20 -63.18
CA PRO A 65 37.19 6.42 -64.62
C PRO A 65 37.03 5.13 -65.45
N ASP A 66 37.03 3.96 -64.80
CA ASP A 66 36.92 2.67 -65.45
C ASP A 66 35.46 2.24 -65.70
N THR A 67 35.26 1.29 -66.61
CA THR A 67 33.95 0.73 -66.98
C THR A 67 33.72 -0.67 -66.42
N GLU A 68 34.47 -1.06 -65.38
CA GLU A 68 34.39 -2.39 -64.77
C GLU A 68 33.06 -2.51 -63.98
N ALA A 69 32.39 -3.66 -64.09
CA ALA A 69 31.07 -3.83 -63.50
C ALA A 69 31.15 -3.99 -61.97
N LEU A 70 30.46 -3.11 -61.23
CA LEU A 70 30.15 -3.36 -59.83
C LEU A 70 29.09 -4.47 -59.76
N LEU A 71 29.45 -5.61 -59.17
CA LEU A 71 28.53 -6.75 -59.05
C LEU A 71 27.47 -6.51 -57.98
N ASP A 72 27.90 -6.28 -56.74
CA ASP A 72 27.02 -6.10 -55.59
C ASP A 72 27.63 -5.14 -54.57
N ALA A 73 26.78 -4.40 -53.87
CA ALA A 73 27.18 -3.46 -52.84
C ALA A 73 26.15 -3.47 -51.70
N ASN A 74 26.66 -3.55 -50.48
CA ASN A 74 25.86 -3.57 -49.26
C ASN A 74 26.11 -2.32 -48.43
N VAL A 75 25.06 -1.76 -47.86
CA VAL A 75 25.15 -0.67 -46.88
C VAL A 75 24.80 -1.24 -45.52
N ILE A 76 25.67 -1.00 -44.54
CA ILE A 76 25.46 -1.44 -43.15
C ILE A 76 25.51 -0.24 -42.21
N LEU A 77 24.68 -0.28 -41.16
CA LEU A 77 24.83 0.58 -40.01
C LEU A 77 25.75 -0.14 -39.02
N SER A 78 26.99 0.34 -38.87
CA SER A 78 28.01 -0.37 -38.08
C SER A 78 27.97 -0.08 -36.58
N GLY A 79 27.37 1.05 -36.17
CA GLY A 79 27.30 1.46 -34.78
C GLY A 79 26.08 2.34 -34.50
N MET A 80 25.52 2.18 -33.31
CA MET A 80 24.42 3.01 -32.82
C MET A 80 24.97 4.25 -32.10
N PRO A 81 24.18 5.34 -32.02
CA PRO A 81 24.54 6.50 -31.21
C PRO A 81 24.81 6.11 -29.75
N THR A 82 25.75 6.80 -29.11
CA THR A 82 26.08 6.59 -27.68
C THR A 82 25.00 7.11 -26.74
N ASP A 83 24.13 8.02 -27.21
CA ASP A 83 23.00 8.53 -26.43
C ASP A 83 21.81 7.56 -26.52
N PRO A 84 21.30 7.04 -25.38
CA PRO A 84 20.18 6.11 -25.37
C PRO A 84 18.86 6.70 -25.89
N ASN A 85 18.74 8.03 -26.02
CA ASN A 85 17.54 8.69 -26.54
C ASN A 85 17.57 8.93 -28.05
N VAL A 86 18.67 8.57 -28.73
CA VAL A 86 18.82 8.76 -30.17
C VAL A 86 18.84 7.39 -30.85
N SER A 87 17.83 7.11 -31.67
CA SER A 87 17.78 5.94 -32.54
C SER A 87 18.07 6.33 -33.99
N VAL A 88 18.77 5.45 -34.72
CA VAL A 88 19.02 5.59 -36.15
C VAL A 88 18.56 4.33 -36.86
N THR A 89 17.87 4.50 -37.98
CA THR A 89 17.37 3.41 -38.82
C THR A 89 17.53 3.77 -40.29
N LEU A 90 17.79 2.76 -41.12
CA LEU A 90 17.85 2.89 -42.57
C LEU A 90 16.55 2.36 -43.18
N VAL A 91 16.05 3.08 -44.18
CA VAL A 91 14.83 2.74 -44.92
C VAL A 91 15.14 2.84 -46.42
N PRO A 92 14.75 1.84 -47.24
CA PRO A 92 14.84 1.97 -48.68
C PRO A 92 13.85 3.04 -49.18
N CYS A 93 14.31 3.94 -50.04
CA CYS A 93 13.50 4.97 -50.68
C CYS A 93 13.79 5.04 -52.18
N GLY A 94 12.87 5.60 -52.95
CA GLY A 94 13.05 5.88 -54.37
C GLY A 94 14.06 7.00 -54.59
N ALA A 95 14.80 6.94 -55.70
CA ALA A 95 15.91 7.85 -55.98
C ALA A 95 15.53 9.34 -56.13
N PHE A 96 14.25 9.66 -56.25
CA PHE A 96 13.76 11.04 -56.42
C PHE A 96 12.70 11.42 -55.39
N ASP A 97 12.48 10.58 -54.38
CA ASP A 97 11.47 10.82 -53.35
C ASP A 97 11.82 12.07 -52.53
N ARG A 98 10.78 12.80 -52.12
CA ARG A 98 10.93 13.92 -51.18
C ARG A 98 10.68 13.48 -49.74
N ARG A 99 11.18 14.27 -48.78
CA ARG A 99 10.99 14.05 -47.34
C ARG A 99 9.52 13.83 -46.99
N THR A 100 8.59 14.59 -47.58
CA THR A 100 7.15 14.42 -47.34
C THR A 100 6.62 13.05 -47.75
N GLU A 101 7.13 12.50 -48.85
CA GLU A 101 6.72 11.19 -49.39
C GLU A 101 7.31 10.07 -48.53
N ILE A 102 8.60 10.18 -48.18
CA ILE A 102 9.29 9.24 -47.28
C ILE A 102 8.64 9.27 -45.89
N ALA A 103 8.39 10.44 -45.33
CA ALA A 103 7.73 10.59 -44.03
C ALA A 103 6.30 10.02 -44.05
N ALA A 104 5.55 10.20 -45.14
CA ALA A 104 4.23 9.61 -45.30
C ALA A 104 4.31 8.08 -45.36
N ALA A 105 5.29 7.52 -46.08
CA ALA A 105 5.51 6.08 -46.16
C ALA A 105 5.93 5.46 -44.81
N ILE A 106 6.77 6.16 -44.04
CA ILE A 106 7.15 5.78 -42.67
C ILE A 106 5.93 5.83 -41.74
N ALA A 107 5.09 6.85 -41.87
CA ALA A 107 3.88 7.02 -41.07
C ALA A 107 2.74 6.06 -41.47
N SER A 108 2.71 5.54 -42.70
CA SER A 108 1.65 4.68 -43.23
C SER A 108 1.78 3.20 -42.86
N TYR A 109 2.31 2.89 -41.67
CA TYR A 109 2.42 1.51 -41.18
C TYR A 109 1.06 0.80 -40.96
N LEU A 110 -0.02 1.58 -40.95
CA LEU A 110 -1.38 1.11 -40.72
C LEU A 110 -2.13 1.08 -42.06
N ILE A 111 -2.59 -0.08 -42.50
CA ILE A 111 -3.45 -0.20 -43.68
C ILE A 111 -4.92 -0.16 -43.23
N PRO A 112 -5.83 0.44 -44.03
CA PRO A 112 -7.27 0.37 -43.77
C PRO A 112 -7.76 -1.07 -43.75
N ALA A 113 -8.28 -1.50 -42.61
CA ALA A 113 -8.83 -2.83 -42.35
C ALA A 113 -10.36 -2.83 -42.60
N PRO A 114 -11.13 -3.81 -42.10
CA PRO A 114 -12.59 -3.81 -42.24
C PRO A 114 -13.23 -2.50 -41.74
N GLU A 115 -14.37 -2.16 -42.32
CA GLU A 115 -15.18 -1.03 -41.87
C GLU A 115 -15.55 -1.19 -40.40
N TRP A 116 -15.36 -0.13 -39.62
CA TRP A 116 -15.72 -0.11 -38.22
C TRP A 116 -17.26 -0.18 -38.08
N ASN A 117 -17.76 -0.81 -37.02
CA ASN A 117 -19.19 -1.09 -36.87
C ASN A 117 -20.02 0.15 -36.43
N GLY A 118 -20.05 1.16 -37.30
CA GLY A 118 -20.75 2.43 -37.19
C GLY A 118 -20.05 3.53 -38.01
N TYR A 119 -20.62 4.72 -38.02
CA TYR A 119 -20.26 5.74 -39.00
C TYR A 119 -20.16 7.14 -38.41
N LEU A 120 -19.52 8.04 -39.15
CA LEU A 120 -19.37 9.44 -38.77
C LEU A 120 -20.74 10.12 -38.75
N LEU A 121 -21.17 10.62 -37.59
CA LEU A 121 -22.46 11.28 -37.40
C LEU A 121 -22.38 12.74 -37.85
N GLU A 122 -23.12 13.10 -38.90
CA GLU A 122 -23.14 14.45 -39.47
C GLU A 122 -21.75 14.95 -39.92
N ASN A 123 -21.68 16.16 -40.48
CA ASN A 123 -20.45 16.68 -41.07
C ASN A 123 -19.45 17.19 -40.01
N HIS A 124 -18.16 16.92 -40.25
CA HIS A 124 -17.05 17.42 -39.44
C HIS A 124 -16.17 18.35 -40.27
N VAL A 125 -15.78 19.47 -39.66
CA VAL A 125 -15.03 20.53 -40.34
C VAL A 125 -13.53 20.34 -40.20
N GLN A 126 -12.77 20.89 -41.16
CA GLN A 126 -11.32 20.96 -41.07
C GLN A 126 -10.89 21.65 -39.77
N GLY A 127 -9.89 21.09 -39.09
CA GLY A 127 -9.34 21.60 -37.83
C GLY A 127 -10.04 21.08 -36.57
N GLN A 128 -11.16 20.36 -36.70
CA GLN A 128 -11.88 19.80 -35.55
C GLN A 128 -11.04 18.70 -34.86
N ALA A 129 -11.01 18.73 -33.52
CA ALA A 129 -10.25 17.80 -32.67
C ALA A 129 -11.13 16.71 -32.05
N ALA A 130 -12.40 16.62 -32.44
CA ALA A 130 -13.33 15.60 -31.98
C ALA A 130 -14.22 15.12 -33.13
N ILE A 131 -14.49 13.82 -33.16
CA ILE A 131 -15.44 13.20 -34.09
C ILE A 131 -16.59 12.57 -33.30
N HIS A 132 -17.76 12.47 -33.93
CA HIS A 132 -18.93 11.81 -33.36
C HIS A 132 -19.22 10.56 -34.20
N ILE A 133 -19.32 9.41 -33.56
CA ILE A 133 -19.54 8.11 -34.19
C ILE A 133 -20.92 7.62 -33.76
N PHE A 134 -21.77 7.35 -34.74
CA PHE A 134 -23.09 6.74 -34.54
C PHE A 134 -22.99 5.22 -34.64
N HIS A 135 -23.47 4.51 -33.63
CA HIS A 135 -23.49 3.05 -33.63
C HIS A 135 -24.67 2.48 -32.84
N ARG A 136 -24.86 1.17 -32.97
CA ARG A 136 -25.93 0.45 -32.28
C ARG A 136 -25.68 0.47 -30.76
N PRO A 137 -26.75 0.66 -29.94
CA PRO A 137 -26.64 0.50 -28.49
C PRO A 137 -26.12 -0.89 -28.13
N GLY A 138 -25.07 -0.94 -27.31
CA GLY A 138 -24.37 -2.18 -26.93
C GLY A 138 -23.18 -2.57 -27.82
N THR A 139 -22.98 -1.91 -28.97
CA THR A 139 -21.71 -2.06 -29.72
C THR A 139 -20.61 -1.32 -28.96
N PRO A 140 -19.41 -1.94 -28.78
CA PRO A 140 -18.31 -1.29 -28.08
C PRO A 140 -17.84 -0.06 -28.86
N ALA A 141 -17.59 1.03 -28.14
CA ALA A 141 -16.94 2.22 -28.68
C ALA A 141 -15.47 1.93 -29.07
N PRO A 142 -14.83 2.75 -29.91
CA PRO A 142 -13.39 2.63 -30.17
C PRO A 142 -12.61 2.68 -28.87
N THR A 143 -11.56 1.87 -28.73
CA THR A 143 -10.72 1.91 -27.53
C THR A 143 -9.84 3.16 -27.52
N ILE A 144 -9.60 3.70 -26.33
CA ILE A 144 -8.64 4.80 -26.15
C ILE A 144 -7.27 4.33 -26.63
N GLY A 145 -6.61 5.17 -27.43
CA GLY A 145 -5.31 4.90 -28.03
C GLY A 145 -5.36 4.16 -29.36
N ARG A 146 -6.54 3.66 -29.80
CA ARG A 146 -6.69 3.02 -31.12
C ARG A 146 -6.66 4.05 -32.24
N THR A 147 -6.04 3.67 -33.35
CA THR A 147 -6.02 4.48 -34.57
C THR A 147 -7.16 4.04 -35.48
N LEU A 148 -7.93 5.00 -35.97
CA LEU A 148 -8.98 4.81 -36.96
C LEU A 148 -8.59 5.52 -38.25
N VAL A 149 -9.12 5.05 -39.37
CA VAL A 149 -8.96 5.71 -40.67
C VAL A 149 -10.30 6.28 -41.11
N LEU A 150 -10.31 7.57 -41.42
CA LEU A 150 -11.41 8.23 -42.11
C LEU A 150 -11.12 8.21 -43.61
N VAL A 151 -12.02 7.60 -44.38
CA VAL A 151 -11.91 7.52 -45.85
C VAL A 151 -13.13 8.19 -46.47
N ALA A 152 -12.90 9.29 -47.19
CA ALA A 152 -13.92 9.95 -48.00
C ALA A 152 -13.70 9.63 -49.49
N ASN A 153 -14.79 9.43 -50.23
CA ASN A 153 -14.79 9.08 -51.66
C ASN A 153 -13.92 7.84 -51.98
N GLU A 154 -14.06 6.79 -51.17
CA GLU A 154 -13.30 5.53 -51.33
C GLU A 154 -13.44 4.95 -52.74
N GLY A 155 -12.31 4.70 -53.41
CA GLY A 155 -12.26 4.14 -54.76
C GLY A 155 -12.48 5.14 -55.90
N ALA A 156 -12.61 6.43 -55.61
CA ALA A 156 -12.67 7.50 -56.61
C ALA A 156 -11.30 8.21 -56.76
N GLY A 157 -11.06 8.88 -57.88
CA GLY A 157 -9.81 9.62 -58.12
C GLY A 157 -9.57 10.82 -57.19
N ASN A 158 -10.55 11.17 -56.36
CA ASN A 158 -10.51 12.21 -55.34
C ASN A 158 -10.68 11.63 -53.91
N GLU A 159 -10.20 10.41 -53.68
CA GLU A 159 -10.16 9.77 -52.36
C GLU A 159 -9.34 10.62 -51.38
N VAL A 160 -9.89 10.83 -50.18
CA VAL A 160 -9.21 11.53 -49.08
C VAL A 160 -9.13 10.60 -47.88
N LEU A 161 -7.90 10.35 -47.43
CA LEU A 161 -7.62 9.43 -46.33
C LEU A 161 -6.91 10.15 -45.18
N GLN A 162 -7.41 9.95 -43.96
CA GLN A 162 -6.77 10.46 -42.75
C GLN A 162 -6.78 9.45 -41.60
N TYR A 163 -5.59 9.19 -41.05
CA TYR A 163 -5.40 8.46 -39.80
C TYR A 163 -5.62 9.39 -38.60
N VAL A 164 -6.46 8.94 -37.67
CA VAL A 164 -6.78 9.64 -36.42
C VAL A 164 -6.65 8.68 -35.24
N ARG A 165 -5.88 9.06 -34.23
CA ARG A 165 -5.75 8.32 -32.99
C ARG A 165 -6.72 8.85 -31.96
N VAL A 166 -7.45 7.95 -31.32
CA VAL A 166 -8.44 8.26 -30.29
C VAL A 166 -7.72 8.54 -28.96
N LEU A 167 -7.94 9.72 -28.38
CA LEU A 167 -7.37 10.12 -27.08
C LEU A 167 -8.33 9.90 -25.92
N ARG A 168 -9.62 10.15 -26.16
CA ARG A 168 -10.70 10.05 -25.17
C ARG A 168 -11.99 9.65 -25.85
N VAL A 169 -12.83 8.93 -25.13
CA VAL A 169 -14.07 8.35 -25.64
C VAL A 169 -15.17 8.57 -24.63
N GLU A 170 -16.27 9.17 -25.07
CA GLU A 170 -17.47 9.37 -24.27
C GLU A 170 -18.67 8.88 -25.08
N THR A 171 -19.41 7.90 -24.56
CA THR A 171 -20.57 7.32 -25.25
C THR A 171 -21.85 7.74 -24.54
N GLU A 172 -22.75 8.37 -25.28
CA GLU A 172 -24.09 8.74 -24.81
C GLU A 172 -25.15 7.94 -25.58
N THR A 173 -26.19 7.47 -24.89
CA THR A 173 -27.35 6.88 -25.57
C THR A 173 -28.39 7.99 -25.78
N GLN A 174 -28.63 8.33 -27.04
CA GLN A 174 -29.58 9.37 -27.44
C GLN A 174 -30.79 8.75 -28.14
N THR A 175 -31.96 9.38 -27.96
CA THR A 175 -33.19 9.00 -28.67
C THR A 175 -33.31 9.84 -29.93
N PHE A 176 -33.41 9.18 -31.08
CA PHE A 176 -33.63 9.80 -32.38
C PHE A 176 -35.03 9.45 -32.87
N SER A 177 -35.64 10.38 -33.61
CA SER A 177 -36.95 10.17 -34.24
C SER A 177 -36.75 10.09 -35.75
N PHE A 178 -37.36 9.10 -36.41
CA PHE A 178 -37.40 9.04 -37.87
C PHE A 178 -38.85 9.05 -38.37
N SER A 179 -39.07 9.67 -39.54
CA SER A 179 -40.40 9.76 -40.13
C SER A 179 -40.77 8.46 -40.83
N VAL A 180 -41.94 7.92 -40.50
CA VAL A 180 -42.60 6.83 -41.22
C VAL A 180 -43.92 7.35 -41.77
N SER A 181 -44.46 6.74 -42.83
CA SER A 181 -45.76 7.14 -43.40
C SER A 181 -46.87 6.98 -42.34
N GLY A 182 -47.19 8.06 -41.62
CA GLY A 182 -48.15 8.08 -40.51
C GLY A 182 -47.65 8.67 -39.18
N GLY A 183 -46.39 9.10 -39.05
CA GLY A 183 -45.88 9.78 -37.85
C GLY A 183 -44.37 9.65 -37.63
N TYR A 184 -43.88 10.17 -36.51
CA TYR A 184 -42.51 9.95 -36.04
C TYR A 184 -42.47 8.77 -35.09
N VAL A 185 -41.48 7.89 -35.29
CA VAL A 185 -41.21 6.78 -34.37
C VAL A 185 -39.82 6.98 -33.77
N ASP A 186 -39.75 6.91 -32.44
CA ASP A 186 -38.51 7.07 -31.68
C ASP A 186 -37.73 5.75 -31.62
N TYR A 187 -36.41 5.85 -31.71
CA TYR A 187 -35.49 4.76 -31.51
C TYR A 187 -34.22 5.23 -30.79
N GLN A 188 -33.60 4.34 -30.02
CA GLN A 188 -32.37 4.64 -29.30
C GLN A 188 -31.14 4.28 -30.12
N ALA A 189 -30.13 5.15 -30.10
CA ALA A 189 -28.82 4.91 -30.68
C ALA A 189 -27.73 5.44 -29.75
N SER A 190 -26.53 4.86 -29.86
CA SER A 190 -25.37 5.35 -29.11
C SER A 190 -24.54 6.27 -29.99
N VAL A 191 -24.23 7.45 -29.45
CA VAL A 191 -23.34 8.43 -30.06
C VAL A 191 -22.07 8.47 -29.22
N THR A 192 -20.96 8.08 -29.84
CA THR A 192 -19.65 8.14 -29.21
C THR A 192 -18.89 9.35 -29.69
N ARG A 193 -18.56 10.27 -28.76
CA ARG A 193 -17.64 11.38 -28.97
C ARG A 193 -16.21 10.90 -28.73
N CYS A 194 -15.40 10.95 -29.78
CA CYS A 194 -13.98 10.63 -29.72
C CYS A 194 -13.15 11.91 -29.87
N GLU A 195 -12.32 12.24 -28.89
CA GLU A 195 -11.26 13.24 -29.07
C GLU A 195 -10.12 12.61 -29.87
N ILE A 196 -9.60 13.32 -30.87
CA ILE A 196 -8.66 12.76 -31.86
C ILE A 196 -7.37 13.56 -31.98
N THR A 197 -6.28 12.85 -32.28
CA THR A 197 -5.01 13.43 -32.72
C THR A 197 -4.45 12.66 -33.93
N PRO A 198 -3.92 13.33 -34.97
CA PRO A 198 -3.95 14.78 -35.20
C PRO A 198 -5.36 15.28 -35.54
N ARG A 199 -5.59 16.60 -35.42
CA ARG A 199 -6.84 17.26 -35.84
C ARG A 199 -7.16 17.01 -37.32
N LEU A 200 -8.44 17.11 -37.70
CA LEU A 200 -8.86 16.89 -39.09
C LEU A 200 -8.14 17.84 -40.05
N ARG A 201 -7.44 17.30 -41.06
CA ARG A 201 -6.72 18.08 -42.08
C ARG A 201 -7.64 18.54 -43.20
N THR A 202 -8.76 17.87 -43.39
CA THR A 202 -9.80 18.15 -44.38
C THR A 202 -11.17 18.05 -43.72
N ALA A 203 -12.20 18.61 -44.36
CA ALA A 203 -13.57 18.38 -43.92
C ALA A 203 -14.01 16.96 -44.33
N PHE A 204 -14.73 16.27 -43.44
CA PHE A 204 -15.28 14.94 -43.67
C PHE A 204 -16.80 15.01 -43.58
N ALA A 205 -17.49 14.62 -44.65
CA ALA A 205 -18.95 14.57 -44.65
C ALA A 205 -19.42 13.27 -44.00
N GLY A 206 -20.18 13.36 -42.90
CA GLY A 206 -20.77 12.20 -42.24
C GLY A 206 -22.17 11.88 -42.75
N SER A 207 -22.71 10.77 -42.25
CA SER A 207 -24.07 10.32 -42.56
C SER A 207 -25.06 10.82 -41.52
N PRO A 208 -26.30 11.15 -41.91
CA PRO A 208 -27.36 11.46 -40.96
C PRO A 208 -27.76 10.21 -40.16
N PRO A 209 -28.37 10.38 -38.97
CA PRO A 209 -28.79 9.26 -38.14
C PRO A 209 -29.84 8.39 -38.87
N SER A 210 -29.59 7.08 -38.90
CA SER A 210 -30.44 6.12 -39.60
C SER A 210 -30.85 4.96 -38.68
N ARG A 211 -32.13 4.55 -38.71
CA ARG A 211 -32.63 3.39 -37.94
C ARG A 211 -32.04 2.07 -38.42
N ALA A 212 -31.62 2.00 -39.68
CA ALA A 212 -30.94 0.84 -40.23
C ALA A 212 -29.50 0.69 -39.72
N PHE A 213 -28.95 1.72 -39.03
CA PHE A 213 -27.54 1.79 -38.64
C PHE A 213 -26.59 1.60 -39.84
N ALA A 214 -27.04 2.00 -41.02
CA ALA A 214 -26.27 1.96 -42.26
C ALA A 214 -25.81 3.37 -42.63
N PRO A 215 -24.52 3.55 -42.99
CA PRO A 215 -24.03 4.81 -43.53
C PRO A 215 -24.58 5.06 -44.93
N ASP A 216 -24.59 6.33 -45.34
CA ASP A 216 -24.81 6.70 -46.74
C ASP A 216 -23.54 6.35 -47.56
N PRO A 217 -23.66 5.57 -48.66
CA PRO A 217 -22.52 5.15 -49.47
C PRO A 217 -21.68 6.29 -50.05
N SER A 218 -22.23 7.50 -50.13
CA SER A 218 -21.56 8.71 -50.64
C SER A 218 -20.78 9.49 -49.57
N LYS A 219 -20.79 9.02 -48.31
CA LYS A 219 -20.21 9.72 -47.16
C LYS A 219 -18.96 9.03 -46.63
N THR A 220 -18.31 9.67 -45.67
CA THR A 220 -17.07 9.21 -45.06
C THR A 220 -17.29 7.89 -44.34
N LYS A 221 -16.47 6.89 -44.66
CA LYS A 221 -16.42 5.62 -43.95
C LYS A 221 -15.34 5.66 -42.88
N ILE A 222 -15.58 4.93 -41.79
CA ILE A 222 -14.61 4.72 -40.73
C ILE A 222 -14.08 3.30 -40.90
N ARG A 223 -12.77 3.14 -41.04
CA ARG A 223 -12.12 1.83 -41.08
C ARG A 223 -11.24 1.65 -39.87
N ASP A 224 -11.16 0.40 -39.42
CA ASP A 224 -10.15 0.01 -38.44
C ASP A 224 -8.77 0.00 -39.10
N THR A 225 -7.70 -0.04 -38.30
CA THR A 225 -6.35 -0.16 -38.82
C THR A 225 -5.76 -1.53 -38.50
N THR A 226 -5.16 -2.16 -39.48
CA THR A 226 -4.28 -3.31 -39.25
C THR A 226 -2.85 -2.90 -39.52
N VAL A 227 -1.95 -3.45 -38.71
CA VAL A 227 -0.52 -3.37 -38.96
C VAL A 227 -0.22 -4.09 -40.27
N ALA A 228 0.42 -3.39 -41.19
CA ALA A 228 0.95 -3.99 -42.39
C ALA A 228 2.46 -4.08 -42.32
N ASP A 229 3.01 -5.22 -42.73
CA ASP A 229 4.44 -5.41 -42.92
C ASP A 229 4.86 -4.80 -44.27
N ALA A 230 4.71 -3.48 -44.40
CA ALA A 230 4.87 -2.79 -45.67
C ALA A 230 6.27 -2.18 -45.87
N ALA A 231 7.02 -1.97 -44.80
CA ALA A 231 8.34 -1.32 -44.87
C ALA A 231 9.38 -2.12 -44.08
N THR A 232 10.45 -2.51 -44.76
CA THR A 232 11.63 -3.13 -44.13
C THR A 232 12.53 -2.03 -43.59
N TYR A 233 12.74 -2.04 -42.26
CA TYR A 233 13.64 -1.14 -41.58
C TYR A 233 14.92 -1.89 -41.22
N TYR A 234 16.08 -1.28 -41.49
CA TYR A 234 17.38 -1.83 -41.10
C TYR A 234 17.98 -1.00 -39.97
N GLY A 235 18.62 -1.65 -39.00
CA GLY A 235 19.23 -0.99 -37.86
C GLY A 235 20.35 -1.82 -37.26
N ALA A 236 21.00 -1.28 -36.24
CA ALA A 236 22.04 -1.96 -35.47
C ALA A 236 21.63 -2.03 -34.00
N GLN A 237 22.18 -3.00 -33.27
CA GLN A 237 21.94 -3.18 -31.84
C GLN A 237 23.22 -3.65 -31.16
N THR A 238 23.42 -3.20 -29.92
CA THR A 238 24.57 -3.63 -29.11
C THR A 238 24.36 -5.07 -28.63
N LEU A 239 25.44 -5.84 -28.59
CA LEU A 239 25.44 -7.16 -27.99
C LEU A 239 25.29 -7.03 -26.47
N SER A 240 24.44 -7.88 -25.89
CA SER A 240 24.19 -7.95 -24.45
C SER A 240 25.27 -8.72 -23.68
N ALA A 241 26.12 -9.47 -24.40
CA ALA A 241 27.24 -10.21 -23.87
C ALA A 241 28.39 -10.21 -24.88
N ALA A 242 29.64 -10.29 -24.40
CA ALA A 242 30.80 -10.44 -25.27
C ALA A 242 30.75 -11.79 -25.98
N VAL A 243 30.97 -11.80 -27.29
CA VAL A 243 30.89 -12.98 -28.16
C VAL A 243 32.29 -13.34 -28.65
N SER A 244 32.61 -14.63 -28.65
CA SER A 244 33.88 -15.15 -29.20
C SER A 244 33.70 -15.71 -30.61
N LEU A 245 34.77 -15.71 -31.42
CA LEU A 245 34.75 -16.37 -32.73
C LEU A 245 34.37 -17.86 -32.58
N GLY A 246 33.32 -18.29 -33.29
CA GLY A 246 32.83 -19.67 -33.28
C GLY A 246 31.50 -19.88 -32.52
N GLU A 247 30.94 -18.85 -31.88
CA GLU A 247 29.59 -18.93 -31.29
C GLU A 247 28.48 -18.78 -32.36
N ASN A 248 27.50 -19.69 -32.34
CA ASN A 248 26.40 -19.73 -33.30
C ASN A 248 25.13 -19.00 -32.81
N VAL A 249 25.14 -18.45 -31.59
CA VAL A 249 23.99 -17.76 -31.00
C VAL A 249 24.46 -16.43 -30.41
N LEU A 250 23.88 -15.34 -30.88
CA LEU A 250 24.19 -13.98 -30.46
C LEU A 250 23.02 -13.42 -29.65
N ARG A 251 23.30 -12.81 -28.50
CA ARG A 251 22.27 -12.15 -27.69
C ARG A 251 22.40 -10.64 -27.83
N VAL A 252 21.41 -10.01 -28.43
CA VAL A 252 21.31 -8.55 -28.60
C VAL A 252 20.48 -7.91 -27.49
N SER A 253 20.70 -6.63 -27.21
CA SER A 253 19.96 -5.90 -26.17
C SER A 253 18.47 -5.79 -26.44
N SER A 254 18.07 -5.68 -27.71
CA SER A 254 16.69 -5.56 -28.17
C SER A 254 16.61 -5.99 -29.63
N ILE A 255 15.45 -6.45 -30.08
CA ILE A 255 15.12 -6.62 -31.51
C ILE A 255 14.32 -5.43 -32.06
N TYR A 256 13.90 -4.51 -31.18
CA TYR A 256 13.07 -3.36 -31.51
C TYR A 256 13.90 -2.09 -31.53
N THR A 257 13.59 -1.20 -32.46
CA THR A 257 14.12 0.16 -32.55
C THR A 257 12.97 1.16 -32.59
N GLN A 258 13.19 2.35 -32.05
CA GLN A 258 12.18 3.40 -32.05
C GLN A 258 12.20 4.13 -33.39
N LEU A 259 11.08 4.07 -34.12
CA LEU A 259 10.92 4.72 -35.43
C LEU A 259 10.37 6.15 -35.33
N VAL A 260 9.52 6.42 -34.34
CA VAL A 260 8.97 7.74 -34.06
C VAL A 260 8.94 7.99 -32.55
N PRO A 261 9.16 9.24 -32.10
CA PRO A 261 8.89 9.63 -30.72
C PRO A 261 7.42 9.34 -30.38
N SER A 262 7.18 8.29 -29.60
CA SER A 262 5.85 8.11 -29.00
C SER A 262 5.77 9.05 -27.81
N SER A 263 4.75 9.91 -27.79
CA SER A 263 4.45 10.75 -26.64
C SER A 263 4.23 9.85 -25.43
N ARG A 264 5.21 9.82 -24.52
CA ARG A 264 5.10 9.11 -23.24
C ARG A 264 3.98 9.79 -22.47
N THR A 265 2.88 9.07 -22.28
CA THR A 265 1.78 9.56 -21.44
C THR A 265 2.09 9.17 -20.02
N GLU A 266 2.21 10.16 -19.14
CA GLU A 266 2.29 9.93 -17.71
C GLU A 266 0.94 9.37 -17.23
N SER A 267 0.97 8.23 -16.54
CA SER A 267 -0.18 7.77 -15.75
C SER A 267 0.06 8.17 -14.30
N VAL A 268 -0.84 9.00 -13.76
CA VAL A 268 -0.81 9.35 -12.34
C VAL A 268 -1.35 8.18 -11.52
N ALA A 269 -0.49 7.57 -10.72
CA ALA A 269 -0.88 6.56 -9.73
C ALA A 269 -1.00 7.23 -8.36
N LEU A 270 -2.22 7.55 -7.94
CA LEU A 270 -2.51 8.11 -6.61
C LEU A 270 -2.79 6.99 -5.59
N ASP A 271 -2.14 7.07 -4.42
CA ASP A 271 -2.32 6.20 -3.23
C ASP A 271 -2.58 4.71 -3.56
N GLN A 272 -1.73 4.14 -4.41
CA GLN A 272 -1.76 2.70 -4.65
C GLN A 272 -1.35 2.01 -3.36
N ARG A 273 -2.27 1.22 -2.78
CA ARG A 273 -2.02 0.36 -1.63
C ARG A 273 -1.89 -1.09 -2.11
N PRO A 274 -0.72 -1.50 -2.66
CA PRO A 274 -0.55 -2.83 -3.24
C PRO A 274 -0.82 -3.99 -2.26
N ALA A 275 -0.74 -3.76 -0.94
CA ALA A 275 -1.09 -4.74 0.11
C ALA A 275 -2.40 -4.41 0.86
N GLY A 276 -3.13 -3.38 0.42
CA GLY A 276 -4.31 -2.83 1.09
C GLY A 276 -5.56 -2.71 0.21
N VAL A 277 -5.57 -3.37 -0.96
CA VAL A 277 -6.74 -3.43 -1.86
C VAL A 277 -7.98 -3.96 -1.12
N ARG A 278 -7.79 -4.80 -0.10
CA ARG A 278 -8.83 -5.22 0.85
C ARG A 278 -8.38 -5.13 2.31
N GLN A 279 -9.34 -4.77 3.15
CA GLN A 279 -9.19 -4.71 4.61
C GLN A 279 -10.11 -5.76 5.25
N LEU A 280 -9.55 -6.58 6.14
CA LEU A 280 -10.30 -7.50 6.97
C LEU A 280 -10.91 -6.72 8.14
N THR A 281 -12.23 -6.75 8.27
CA THR A 281 -12.92 -6.17 9.43
C THR A 281 -13.01 -7.23 10.54
N LEU A 282 -12.29 -7.02 11.63
CA LEU A 282 -12.21 -7.94 12.77
C LEU A 282 -13.31 -7.71 13.80
N ALA A 283 -13.77 -6.46 13.96
CA ALA A 283 -14.85 -6.07 14.86
C ALA A 283 -15.50 -4.77 14.39
N THR A 284 -16.82 -4.63 14.57
CA THR A 284 -17.60 -3.42 14.25
C THR A 284 -18.11 -2.68 15.49
N ALA A 285 -18.01 -3.29 16.67
CA ALA A 285 -18.37 -2.67 17.95
C ALA A 285 -17.48 -3.22 19.08
N PRO A 286 -17.11 -2.40 20.10
CA PRO A 286 -17.37 -0.98 20.26
C PRO A 286 -16.49 -0.07 19.38
N ARG A 287 -15.53 -0.62 18.65
CA ARG A 287 -14.67 0.09 17.69
C ARG A 287 -14.52 -0.73 16.42
N ASP A 288 -14.55 -0.05 15.27
CA ASP A 288 -14.22 -0.64 13.97
C ASP A 288 -12.73 -0.96 13.91
N ILE A 289 -12.38 -2.24 13.83
CA ILE A 289 -11.00 -2.72 13.70
C ILE A 289 -10.84 -3.32 12.31
N LYS A 290 -10.12 -2.59 11.46
CA LYS A 290 -9.78 -3.00 10.10
C LYS A 290 -8.29 -3.23 9.99
N VAL A 291 -7.90 -4.39 9.48
CA VAL A 291 -6.50 -4.74 9.22
C VAL A 291 -6.30 -4.87 7.72
N ALA A 292 -5.26 -4.21 7.17
CA ALA A 292 -4.85 -4.42 5.79
C ALA A 292 -4.36 -5.87 5.65
N ALA A 293 -5.07 -6.68 4.88
CA ALA A 293 -4.98 -8.13 4.98
C ALA A 293 -4.55 -8.76 3.66
N ALA A 294 -3.62 -8.18 2.89
CA ALA A 294 -3.02 -8.89 1.75
C ALA A 294 -1.50 -9.04 1.87
N PRO A 295 -0.97 -9.75 2.90
CA PRO A 295 0.47 -10.03 3.01
C PRO A 295 0.96 -11.04 1.96
N HIS A 296 0.07 -11.81 1.34
CA HIS A 296 0.45 -12.85 0.38
C HIS A 296 0.13 -12.45 -1.04
N THR A 297 1.09 -12.65 -1.93
CA THR A 297 0.93 -12.45 -3.36
C THR A 297 1.50 -13.64 -4.11
N ARG A 298 0.84 -14.03 -5.19
CA ARG A 298 1.33 -15.03 -6.13
C ARG A 298 1.14 -14.54 -7.55
N ARG A 299 2.21 -14.64 -8.32
CA ARG A 299 2.23 -14.25 -9.73
C ARG A 299 2.31 -15.49 -10.61
N ILE A 300 1.48 -15.54 -11.63
CA ILE A 300 1.62 -16.46 -12.77
C ILE A 300 1.91 -15.61 -14.01
N ARG A 301 3.01 -15.90 -14.71
CA ARG A 301 3.31 -15.24 -15.99
C ARG A 301 2.46 -15.83 -17.10
N VAL A 302 1.91 -14.98 -17.95
CA VAL A 302 1.19 -15.38 -19.15
C VAL A 302 2.20 -15.46 -20.30
N SER A 303 2.28 -16.62 -20.93
CA SER A 303 2.98 -16.86 -22.19
C SER A 303 1.99 -17.40 -23.22
N GLN A 304 2.38 -17.39 -24.49
CA GLN A 304 1.58 -17.95 -25.57
C GLN A 304 1.15 -19.41 -25.32
N GLU A 305 1.95 -20.18 -24.59
CA GLU A 305 1.69 -21.60 -24.28
C GLU A 305 0.65 -21.80 -23.17
N ASN A 306 0.58 -20.90 -22.18
CA ASN A 306 -0.31 -21.04 -21.02
C ASN A 306 -1.49 -20.06 -21.01
N ARG A 307 -1.67 -19.31 -22.10
CA ARG A 307 -2.74 -18.32 -22.27
C ARG A 307 -4.10 -19.02 -22.32
N GLY A 308 -4.95 -18.73 -21.33
CA GLY A 308 -6.29 -19.29 -21.23
C GLY A 308 -7.28 -18.40 -20.48
N TYR A 309 -8.56 -18.76 -20.58
CA TYR A 309 -9.65 -18.07 -19.88
C TYR A 309 -9.75 -18.47 -18.40
N SER A 310 -9.46 -19.74 -18.08
CA SER A 310 -9.62 -20.29 -16.73
C SER A 310 -8.27 -20.44 -16.04
N TRP A 311 -8.18 -19.90 -14.83
CA TRP A 311 -6.99 -19.92 -13.98
C TRP A 311 -7.37 -20.50 -12.63
N VAL A 312 -6.79 -21.65 -12.31
CA VAL A 312 -7.03 -22.35 -11.04
C VAL A 312 -5.76 -22.36 -10.22
N HIS A 313 -5.88 -22.09 -8.92
CA HIS A 313 -4.77 -22.27 -8.01
C HIS A 313 -5.19 -22.68 -6.60
N ILE A 314 -4.20 -23.04 -5.78
CA ILE A 314 -4.38 -23.29 -4.35
C ILE A 314 -3.55 -22.25 -3.62
N LEU A 315 -4.24 -21.37 -2.90
CA LEU A 315 -3.66 -20.30 -2.10
C LEU A 315 -3.16 -20.87 -0.77
N ARG A 316 -1.88 -20.63 -0.44
CA ARG A 316 -1.25 -21.06 0.81
C ARG A 316 -0.40 -19.92 1.39
N PRO A 317 -0.66 -19.48 2.64
CA PRO A 317 -1.68 -19.94 3.60
C PRO A 317 -3.12 -19.80 3.10
N PHE A 318 -4.08 -20.52 3.69
CA PHE A 318 -5.48 -20.50 3.21
C PHE A 318 -6.11 -19.10 3.36
N PRO A 319 -6.89 -18.64 2.37
CA PRO A 319 -7.42 -17.29 2.34
C PRO A 319 -8.53 -17.08 3.36
N ALA A 320 -8.55 -15.92 4.01
CA ALA A 320 -9.68 -15.47 4.82
C ALA A 320 -10.80 -14.90 3.91
N PRO A 321 -12.08 -15.02 4.31
CA PRO A 321 -13.18 -14.36 3.60
C PRO A 321 -12.99 -12.85 3.46
N ASN A 322 -13.38 -12.29 2.30
CA ASN A 322 -13.26 -10.88 1.95
C ASN A 322 -11.82 -10.34 1.85
N THR A 323 -10.83 -11.20 1.56
CA THR A 323 -9.41 -10.77 1.44
C THR A 323 -8.79 -11.02 0.09
N VAL A 324 -9.46 -11.73 -0.82
CA VAL A 324 -8.88 -12.18 -2.07
C VAL A 324 -9.10 -11.14 -3.17
N ALA A 325 -8.03 -10.77 -3.85
CA ALA A 325 -8.04 -9.95 -5.06
C ALA A 325 -7.19 -10.61 -6.15
N VAL A 326 -7.70 -10.62 -7.38
CA VAL A 326 -7.01 -11.15 -8.55
C VAL A 326 -6.89 -10.05 -9.58
N SER A 327 -5.67 -9.64 -9.89
CA SER A 327 -5.37 -8.62 -10.88
C SER A 327 -4.78 -9.24 -12.14
N PHE A 328 -5.24 -8.79 -13.30
CA PHE A 328 -4.83 -9.31 -14.60
C PHE A 328 -4.91 -8.23 -15.68
N GLN A 329 -4.21 -8.44 -16.79
CA GLN A 329 -4.15 -7.48 -17.88
C GLN A 329 -4.79 -8.06 -19.15
N ILE A 330 -5.67 -7.27 -19.77
CA ILE A 330 -6.32 -7.57 -21.04
C ILE A 330 -6.23 -6.31 -21.91
N LEU A 331 -5.72 -6.45 -23.13
CA LEU A 331 -5.57 -5.37 -24.11
C LEU A 331 -4.85 -4.13 -23.56
N GLY A 332 -3.87 -4.34 -22.69
CA GLY A 332 -3.08 -3.29 -22.04
C GLY A 332 -3.69 -2.72 -20.77
N ILE A 333 -4.95 -3.06 -20.44
CA ILE A 333 -5.69 -2.52 -19.28
C ILE A 333 -5.64 -3.52 -18.11
N TRP A 334 -5.38 -3.02 -16.91
CA TRP A 334 -5.46 -3.81 -15.67
C TRP A 334 -6.89 -3.89 -15.16
N TYR A 335 -7.34 -5.10 -14.89
CA TYR A 335 -8.62 -5.41 -14.27
C TYR A 335 -8.39 -6.11 -12.93
N THR A 336 -9.36 -6.00 -12.03
CA THR A 336 -9.32 -6.68 -10.73
C THR A 336 -10.65 -7.37 -10.46
N ALA A 337 -10.58 -8.64 -10.03
CA ALA A 337 -11.69 -9.36 -9.43
C ALA A 337 -11.45 -9.52 -7.92
N THR A 338 -12.51 -9.43 -7.11
CA THR A 338 -12.42 -9.51 -5.65
C THR A 338 -13.44 -10.47 -5.09
N ASP A 339 -13.16 -11.10 -3.96
CA ASP A 339 -14.12 -12.00 -3.32
C ASP A 339 -15.24 -11.27 -2.56
N ASN A 340 -16.44 -11.84 -2.55
CA ASN A 340 -17.60 -11.29 -1.81
C ASN A 340 -17.70 -11.80 -0.36
N GLY A 341 -16.74 -12.61 0.10
CA GLY A 341 -16.75 -13.24 1.42
C GLY A 341 -17.69 -14.44 1.54
N GLN A 342 -18.44 -14.77 0.48
CA GLN A 342 -19.33 -15.94 0.37
C GLN A 342 -18.76 -17.01 -0.57
N GLY A 343 -17.51 -16.85 -1.01
CA GLY A 343 -16.83 -17.81 -1.89
C GLY A 343 -16.99 -17.54 -3.39
N GLU A 344 -17.49 -16.37 -3.79
CA GLU A 344 -17.57 -15.95 -5.19
C GLU A 344 -16.66 -14.75 -5.46
N LEU A 345 -16.11 -14.67 -6.67
CA LEU A 345 -15.35 -13.53 -7.17
C LEU A 345 -16.25 -12.65 -8.05
N THR A 346 -16.18 -11.35 -7.82
CA THR A 346 -16.92 -10.31 -8.54
C THR A 346 -15.98 -9.23 -9.06
N GLY A 347 -16.41 -8.45 -10.05
CA GLY A 347 -15.61 -7.38 -10.66
C GLY A 347 -15.18 -7.73 -12.08
N GLY A 348 -13.89 -7.56 -12.39
CA GLY A 348 -13.37 -7.76 -13.75
C GLY A 348 -13.40 -9.20 -14.26
N ALA A 349 -13.55 -10.18 -13.37
CA ALA A 349 -13.67 -11.60 -13.70
C ALA A 349 -14.66 -12.27 -12.76
N VAL A 350 -15.14 -13.45 -13.17
CA VAL A 350 -16.05 -14.28 -12.38
C VAL A 350 -15.29 -15.52 -11.88
N GLY A 351 -15.69 -16.05 -10.74
CA GLY A 351 -15.00 -17.22 -10.19
C GLY A 351 -15.46 -17.59 -8.80
N THR A 352 -14.81 -18.58 -8.22
CA THR A 352 -15.10 -19.06 -6.87
C THR A 352 -13.82 -19.26 -6.07
N VAL A 353 -13.95 -19.10 -4.75
CA VAL A 353 -12.88 -19.34 -3.78
C VAL A 353 -13.41 -20.20 -2.64
N ASN A 354 -12.69 -21.25 -2.31
CA ASN A 354 -12.95 -22.10 -1.16
C ASN A 354 -11.97 -21.77 -0.04
N TYR A 355 -12.45 -21.10 1.00
CA TYR A 355 -11.63 -20.67 2.13
C TYR A 355 -11.10 -21.83 2.99
N ALA A 356 -11.76 -22.99 2.97
CA ALA A 356 -11.37 -24.14 3.79
C ALA A 356 -10.11 -24.86 3.26
N ASN A 357 -9.90 -24.84 1.94
CA ASN A 357 -8.76 -25.53 1.31
C ASN A 357 -7.91 -24.62 0.39
N GLY A 358 -8.27 -23.35 0.28
CA GLY A 358 -7.58 -22.33 -0.52
C GLY A 358 -7.71 -22.50 -2.03
N SER A 359 -8.56 -23.40 -2.52
CA SER A 359 -8.80 -23.55 -3.95
C SER A 359 -9.50 -22.32 -4.50
N ILE A 360 -8.97 -21.74 -5.58
CA ILE A 360 -9.55 -20.61 -6.30
C ILE A 360 -9.63 -20.96 -7.78
N SER A 361 -10.76 -20.63 -8.40
CA SER A 361 -11.00 -20.77 -9.84
C SER A 361 -11.48 -19.42 -10.38
N VAL A 362 -10.73 -18.85 -11.31
CA VAL A 362 -11.02 -17.56 -11.93
C VAL A 362 -11.25 -17.77 -13.42
N THR A 363 -12.33 -17.21 -13.95
CA THR A 363 -12.62 -17.16 -15.38
C THR A 363 -12.58 -15.72 -15.85
N LEU A 364 -11.59 -15.41 -16.68
CA LEU A 364 -11.41 -14.10 -17.28
C LEU A 364 -12.44 -13.88 -18.40
N PRO A 365 -12.89 -12.63 -18.64
CA PRO A 365 -13.85 -12.33 -19.70
C PRO A 365 -13.23 -12.45 -21.10
N GLU A 366 -11.92 -12.21 -21.22
CA GLU A 366 -11.15 -12.32 -22.46
C GLU A 366 -9.76 -12.91 -22.20
N LEU A 367 -9.03 -13.25 -23.26
CA LEU A 367 -7.69 -13.81 -23.15
C LEU A 367 -6.70 -12.75 -22.63
N PRO A 368 -5.98 -13.03 -21.53
CA PRO A 368 -5.02 -12.08 -20.95
C PRO A 368 -3.85 -11.85 -21.90
N ASP A 369 -3.19 -10.70 -21.82
CA ASP A 369 -2.14 -10.35 -22.79
C ASP A 369 -0.92 -11.29 -22.69
N ASP A 370 -0.32 -11.61 -23.84
CA ASP A 370 0.97 -12.32 -23.83
C ASP A 370 2.04 -11.47 -23.11
N SER A 371 2.94 -12.13 -22.41
CA SER A 371 3.97 -11.49 -21.58
C SER A 371 3.42 -10.66 -20.39
N SER A 372 2.12 -10.76 -20.08
CA SER A 372 1.51 -10.16 -18.88
C SER A 372 1.56 -11.11 -17.67
N SER A 373 0.80 -10.81 -16.61
CA SER A 373 0.74 -11.66 -15.42
C SER A 373 -0.63 -11.65 -14.76
N ILE A 374 -1.05 -12.83 -14.28
CA ILE A 374 -2.17 -12.98 -13.35
C ILE A 374 -1.60 -12.93 -11.93
N ILE A 375 -2.10 -12.02 -11.11
CA ILE A 375 -1.60 -11.74 -9.77
C ILE A 375 -2.72 -12.02 -8.78
N PHE A 376 -2.52 -13.02 -7.94
CA PHE A 376 -3.39 -13.34 -6.81
C PHE A 376 -2.85 -12.67 -5.57
N GLN A 377 -3.70 -11.99 -4.80
CA GLN A 377 -3.37 -11.34 -3.54
C GLN A 377 -4.41 -11.77 -2.49
N TRP A 378 -3.97 -12.14 -1.29
CA TRP A 378 -4.89 -12.58 -0.25
C TRP A 378 -4.34 -12.46 1.17
N GLY A 379 -5.27 -12.52 2.13
CA GLY A 379 -5.00 -12.55 3.56
C GLY A 379 -5.20 -13.92 4.17
N GLU A 380 -4.46 -14.19 5.24
CA GLU A 380 -4.69 -15.39 6.05
C GLU A 380 -5.58 -15.09 7.26
N ALA A 381 -6.42 -16.06 7.65
CA ALA A 381 -7.22 -15.96 8.87
C ALA A 381 -6.39 -16.33 10.12
N SER A 382 -5.34 -17.16 9.96
CA SER A 382 -4.49 -17.67 11.03
C SER A 382 -3.71 -16.61 11.80
N ALA A 383 -3.45 -15.45 11.18
CA ALA A 383 -2.75 -14.35 11.83
C ALA A 383 -3.57 -13.69 12.95
N PHE A 384 -4.89 -13.94 13.01
CA PHE A 384 -5.80 -13.27 13.93
C PHE A 384 -6.63 -14.26 14.74
N VAL A 385 -6.60 -14.13 16.07
CA VAL A 385 -7.48 -14.87 16.97
C VAL A 385 -8.63 -13.96 17.37
N ASN A 386 -9.82 -14.21 16.83
CA ASN A 386 -11.02 -13.53 17.29
C ASN A 386 -11.37 -14.00 18.71
N ARG A 387 -11.37 -13.08 19.68
CA ARG A 387 -11.77 -13.33 21.07
C ARG A 387 -13.13 -12.73 21.44
N SER A 388 -13.90 -12.23 20.47
CA SER A 388 -15.28 -11.77 20.71
C SER A 388 -16.12 -12.96 21.19
N GLY A 389 -16.53 -12.94 22.46
CA GLY A 389 -17.30 -14.03 23.10
C GLY A 389 -16.46 -15.08 23.83
N ALA A 390 -15.13 -14.92 23.91
CA ALA A 390 -14.31 -15.80 24.74
C ALA A 390 -14.66 -15.60 26.22
N THR A 391 -15.01 -16.68 26.92
CA THR A 391 -15.28 -16.70 28.37
C THR A 391 -13.98 -16.88 29.15
N GLY A 392 -13.96 -16.50 30.43
CA GLY A 392 -12.79 -16.69 31.32
C GLY A 392 -11.78 -15.54 31.37
N TRP A 393 -12.04 -14.43 30.68
CA TRP A 393 -11.27 -13.20 30.83
C TRP A 393 -11.92 -12.29 31.88
N ARG A 394 -11.10 -11.69 32.74
CA ARG A 394 -11.55 -10.67 33.69
C ARG A 394 -12.04 -9.46 32.89
N LEU A 395 -13.27 -9.02 33.14
CA LEU A 395 -13.81 -7.79 32.54
C LEU A 395 -12.90 -6.60 32.92
N PRO A 396 -12.77 -5.59 32.05
CA PRO A 396 -12.05 -4.37 32.40
C PRO A 396 -12.63 -3.75 33.67
N GLU A 397 -11.74 -3.34 34.56
CA GLU A 397 -12.11 -2.71 35.83
C GLU A 397 -11.57 -1.29 35.86
N HIS A 398 -12.37 -0.38 36.41
CA HIS A 398 -11.96 0.99 36.65
C HIS A 398 -11.64 1.14 38.14
N ALA A 399 -10.37 1.27 38.46
CA ALA A 399 -9.91 1.66 39.78
C ALA A 399 -9.84 3.18 39.83
N LEU A 400 -10.62 3.78 40.72
CA LEU A 400 -10.82 5.21 40.85
C LEU A 400 -10.57 5.61 42.30
N ARG A 401 -10.11 6.84 42.51
CA ARG A 401 -10.15 7.49 43.82
C ARG A 401 -11.08 8.69 43.70
N LEU A 402 -12.08 8.75 44.59
CA LEU A 402 -12.99 9.88 44.67
C LEU A 402 -12.27 11.10 45.26
N ASP A 403 -12.76 12.29 44.92
CA ASP A 403 -12.15 13.56 45.36
C ASP A 403 -12.18 13.73 46.88
N HIS A 404 -13.20 13.17 47.54
CA HIS A 404 -13.37 13.24 48.99
C HIS A 404 -13.15 11.88 49.65
N GLN A 405 -12.65 11.93 50.89
CA GLN A 405 -12.59 10.79 51.79
C GLN A 405 -13.84 10.78 52.69
N GLY A 406 -14.18 9.63 53.29
CA GLY A 406 -15.28 9.57 54.25
C GLY A 406 -16.65 9.54 53.56
N ILE A 407 -16.76 8.74 52.50
CA ILE A 407 -17.99 8.58 51.73
C ILE A 407 -19.07 8.00 52.61
N LYS A 408 -20.24 8.63 52.65
CA LYS A 408 -21.36 8.19 53.48
C LYS A 408 -21.95 6.89 52.90
N PRO A 409 -22.01 5.79 53.68
CA PRO A 409 -22.55 4.52 53.21
C PRO A 409 -23.99 4.65 52.71
N GLY A 410 -24.27 4.03 51.56
CA GLY A 410 -25.55 4.00 50.86
C GLY A 410 -25.85 5.21 49.97
N THR A 411 -24.93 6.17 49.83
CA THR A 411 -25.18 7.42 49.07
C THR A 411 -24.52 7.47 47.69
N LEU A 412 -23.56 6.59 47.41
CA LEU A 412 -22.85 6.58 46.14
C LEU A 412 -23.74 6.04 45.01
N SER A 413 -23.89 6.83 43.95
CA SER A 413 -24.54 6.47 42.69
C SER A 413 -23.64 6.82 41.51
N ILE A 414 -23.49 5.89 40.57
CA ILE A 414 -22.65 6.04 39.38
C ILE A 414 -23.53 5.81 38.14
N GLU A 415 -23.53 6.76 37.22
CA GLU A 415 -24.32 6.72 35.99
C GLU A 415 -23.44 6.88 34.75
N TRP A 416 -23.74 6.13 33.69
CA TRP A 416 -23.06 6.25 32.40
C TRP A 416 -23.96 5.81 31.24
N GLN A 417 -23.65 6.28 30.03
CA GLN A 417 -24.32 5.83 28.80
C GLN A 417 -23.59 4.59 28.24
N SER A 418 -24.38 3.58 27.86
CA SER A 418 -23.90 2.39 27.15
C SER A 418 -24.88 2.00 26.06
N GLY A 419 -24.46 2.12 24.80
CA GLY A 419 -25.29 1.94 23.62
C GLY A 419 -26.46 2.93 23.58
N GLY A 420 -26.28 4.15 24.11
CA GLY A 420 -27.35 5.14 24.24
C GLY A 420 -28.42 4.82 25.29
N VAL A 421 -28.19 3.83 26.15
CA VAL A 421 -29.04 3.52 27.31
C VAL A 421 -28.31 3.95 28.58
N LEU A 422 -28.99 4.72 29.44
CA LEU A 422 -28.47 5.11 30.75
C LEU A 422 -28.37 3.87 31.65
N ARG A 423 -27.18 3.65 32.19
CA ARG A 423 -26.83 2.58 33.12
C ARG A 423 -26.52 3.18 34.49
N THR A 424 -26.96 2.50 35.53
CA THR A 424 -26.80 2.98 36.91
C THR A 424 -26.27 1.89 37.83
N ALA A 425 -25.28 2.25 38.63
CA ALA A 425 -24.77 1.44 39.73
C ALA A 425 -24.93 2.20 41.06
N THR A 426 -25.36 1.50 42.10
CA THR A 426 -25.61 2.10 43.42
C THR A 426 -24.86 1.33 44.50
N ASP A 427 -24.48 2.04 45.55
CA ASP A 427 -23.86 1.44 46.73
C ASP A 427 -24.86 0.68 47.59
N SER A 428 -24.44 -0.52 47.98
CA SER A 428 -25.08 -1.35 48.97
C SER A 428 -24.03 -2.00 49.85
N ALA A 429 -23.81 -1.41 51.03
CA ALA A 429 -22.92 -1.93 52.07
C ALA A 429 -21.47 -2.19 51.59
N GLY A 430 -20.90 -1.23 50.86
CA GLY A 430 -19.50 -1.26 50.43
C GLY A 430 -19.29 -2.04 49.14
N LYS A 431 -20.39 -2.47 48.50
CA LYS A 431 -20.41 -3.12 47.20
C LYS A 431 -21.29 -2.35 46.24
N LEU A 432 -20.91 -2.33 44.97
CA LEU A 432 -21.78 -1.80 43.92
C LEU A 432 -22.76 -2.86 43.43
N GLN A 433 -24.02 -2.45 43.24
CA GLN A 433 -25.10 -3.24 42.65
C GLN A 433 -25.74 -2.50 41.46
N GLY A 434 -26.56 -3.21 40.67
CA GLY A 434 -27.21 -2.69 39.46
C GLY A 434 -26.48 -3.09 38.19
N ASP A 435 -26.18 -2.12 37.32
CA ASP A 435 -25.50 -2.32 36.04
C ASP A 435 -23.97 -2.45 36.15
N ALA A 436 -23.43 -2.38 37.36
CA ALA A 436 -22.05 -2.73 37.66
C ALA A 436 -21.95 -3.58 38.92
N THR A 437 -20.78 -4.22 39.08
CA THR A 437 -20.33 -4.81 40.34
C THR A 437 -19.07 -4.10 40.79
N GLY A 438 -18.70 -4.19 42.05
CA GLY A 438 -17.56 -3.42 42.54
C GLY A 438 -17.49 -3.35 44.05
N GLU A 439 -16.46 -2.69 44.53
CA GLU A 439 -16.18 -2.49 45.95
C GLU A 439 -15.82 -1.03 46.20
N ILE A 440 -16.23 -0.54 47.37
CA ILE A 440 -16.04 0.84 47.81
C ILE A 440 -15.36 0.80 49.17
N ASN A 441 -14.27 1.54 49.33
CA ASN A 441 -13.70 1.84 50.64
C ASN A 441 -14.14 3.26 51.04
N TYR A 442 -15.11 3.33 51.95
CA TYR A 442 -15.67 4.60 52.42
C TYR A 442 -14.64 5.53 53.03
N ALA A 443 -13.68 4.99 53.79
CA ALA A 443 -12.70 5.80 54.50
C ALA A 443 -11.70 6.44 53.52
N SER A 444 -11.16 5.68 52.58
CA SER A 444 -10.15 6.19 51.63
C SER A 444 -10.73 6.87 50.40
N GLY A 445 -12.03 6.69 50.12
CA GLY A 445 -12.65 7.10 48.85
C GLY A 445 -12.22 6.23 47.67
N ALA A 446 -11.62 5.06 47.91
CA ALA A 446 -11.24 4.14 46.85
C ALA A 446 -12.45 3.41 46.29
N LEU A 447 -12.54 3.34 44.97
CA LEU A 447 -13.63 2.71 44.26
C LEU A 447 -13.10 1.78 43.17
N LEU A 448 -13.60 0.55 43.15
CA LEU A 448 -13.37 -0.40 42.08
C LEU A 448 -14.70 -0.68 41.36
N LEU A 449 -14.82 -0.17 40.14
CA LEU A 449 -16.02 -0.30 39.32
C LEU A 449 -15.80 -1.35 38.23
N ARG A 450 -16.71 -2.31 38.14
CA ARG A 450 -16.76 -3.36 37.10
C ARG A 450 -18.09 -3.27 36.36
N PRO A 451 -18.19 -2.47 35.29
CA PRO A 451 -19.42 -2.33 34.52
C PRO A 451 -19.81 -3.66 33.86
N LYS A 452 -21.10 -4.02 33.92
CA LYS A 452 -21.64 -5.12 33.09
C LYS A 452 -21.77 -4.70 31.63
N PHE A 453 -21.96 -3.41 31.39
CA PHE A 453 -22.07 -2.77 30.09
C PHE A 453 -21.03 -1.66 29.99
N MET A 454 -20.14 -1.73 28.99
CA MET A 454 -19.04 -0.77 28.83
C MET A 454 -19.55 0.62 28.44
N ILE A 455 -18.87 1.65 28.94
CA ILE A 455 -19.18 3.04 28.61
C ILE A 455 -18.97 3.34 27.13
N ASP A 456 -19.83 4.22 26.57
CA ASP A 456 -19.72 4.67 25.18
C ASP A 456 -18.42 5.45 24.92
N ALA A 457 -17.95 5.42 23.67
CA ALA A 457 -16.71 6.11 23.28
C ALA A 457 -16.82 7.62 23.54
N GLY A 458 -15.87 8.16 24.32
CA GLY A 458 -15.87 9.57 24.74
C GLY A 458 -16.84 9.88 25.89
N GLY A 459 -17.57 8.90 26.42
CA GLY A 459 -18.45 9.06 27.58
C GLY A 459 -17.68 9.25 28.89
N GLN A 460 -18.39 9.76 29.90
CA GLN A 460 -17.86 9.97 31.26
C GLN A 460 -18.77 9.30 32.30
N PHE A 461 -18.16 8.83 33.39
CA PHE A 461 -18.92 8.37 34.56
C PHE A 461 -19.37 9.59 35.36
N SER A 462 -20.68 9.73 35.56
CA SER A 462 -21.26 10.70 36.48
C SER A 462 -21.34 10.05 37.86
N ILE A 463 -20.64 10.59 38.85
CA ILE A 463 -20.53 10.00 40.19
C ILE A 463 -21.09 10.99 41.21
N GLY A 464 -22.16 10.62 41.90
CA GLY A 464 -22.75 11.39 43.00
C GLY A 464 -22.63 10.65 44.34
N TYR A 465 -22.31 11.36 45.41
CA TYR A 465 -22.23 10.82 46.78
C TYR A 465 -22.29 11.95 47.82
N ASP A 466 -22.66 11.60 49.06
CA ASP A 466 -22.45 12.44 50.23
C ASP A 466 -21.14 12.04 50.94
N HIS A 467 -20.46 12.99 51.58
CA HIS A 467 -19.25 12.72 52.38
C HIS A 467 -19.38 13.32 53.78
N ALA A 468 -18.57 12.81 54.71
CA ALA A 468 -18.47 13.29 56.09
C ALA A 468 -17.00 13.32 56.53
N ASP A 469 -16.70 14.19 57.49
CA ASP A 469 -15.36 14.30 58.05
C ASP A 469 -14.94 13.00 58.76
N LEU A 470 -13.72 12.52 58.49
CA LEU A 470 -13.16 11.38 59.22
C LEU A 470 -12.55 11.85 60.53
N VAL A 471 -12.81 11.09 61.59
CA VAL A 471 -12.14 11.25 62.89
C VAL A 471 -11.18 10.09 63.07
N THR A 472 -9.87 10.38 63.06
CA THR A 472 -8.84 9.40 63.40
C THR A 472 -8.45 9.56 64.86
N LYS A 473 -8.58 8.48 65.65
CA LYS A 473 -8.17 8.43 67.05
C LYS A 473 -7.19 7.29 67.26
N ASN A 474 -6.01 7.62 67.79
CA ASN A 474 -5.07 6.61 68.26
C ASN A 474 -5.57 6.08 69.61
N VAL A 475 -5.72 4.76 69.72
CA VAL A 475 -6.18 4.10 70.94
C VAL A 475 -5.09 3.16 71.44
N THR A 476 -4.66 3.34 72.68
CA THR A 476 -3.77 2.39 73.37
C THR A 476 -4.64 1.44 74.18
N MET A 477 -4.54 0.13 73.90
CA MET A 477 -5.40 -0.90 74.47
C MET A 477 -4.58 -2.02 75.09
N ALA A 478 -4.95 -2.43 76.30
CA ALA A 478 -4.45 -3.66 76.93
C ALA A 478 -5.54 -4.74 76.81
N PRO A 479 -5.25 -5.92 76.23
CA PRO A 479 -6.20 -7.02 76.21
C PRO A 479 -6.46 -7.52 77.64
N ASP A 480 -7.69 -7.95 77.92
CA ASP A 480 -8.05 -8.61 79.17
C ASP A 480 -7.46 -10.04 79.24
N ALA A 481 -7.69 -10.73 80.36
CA ALA A 481 -7.20 -12.10 80.58
C ALA A 481 -7.76 -13.12 79.56
N GLY A 482 -8.83 -12.77 78.82
CA GLY A 482 -9.40 -13.56 77.74
C GLY A 482 -8.90 -13.17 76.34
N GLY A 483 -8.05 -12.15 76.21
CA GLY A 483 -7.54 -11.66 74.95
C GLY A 483 -8.46 -10.66 74.22
N PHE A 484 -9.50 -10.14 74.87
CA PHE A 484 -10.40 -9.15 74.30
C PHE A 484 -9.96 -7.73 74.64
N ALA A 485 -10.21 -6.78 73.73
CA ALA A 485 -9.96 -5.36 73.93
C ALA A 485 -11.20 -4.55 73.54
N THR A 486 -11.67 -3.68 74.43
CA THR A 486 -12.84 -2.82 74.21
C THR A 486 -12.44 -1.41 73.78
N ILE A 487 -12.74 -1.03 72.53
CA ILE A 487 -12.49 0.33 72.02
C ILE A 487 -13.69 1.23 72.30
N PRO A 488 -13.60 2.24 73.18
CA PRO A 488 -14.67 3.22 73.36
C PRO A 488 -14.65 4.25 72.22
N PHE A 489 -15.80 4.48 71.58
CA PHE A 489 -16.01 5.58 70.63
C PHE A 489 -16.56 6.81 71.36
N ASP A 490 -16.04 7.99 71.03
CA ASP A 490 -16.50 9.26 71.64
C ASP A 490 -17.90 9.67 71.14
N THR A 491 -18.27 9.21 69.96
CA THR A 491 -19.58 9.41 69.32
C THR A 491 -20.00 8.13 68.60
N VAL A 492 -21.31 7.93 68.38
CA VAL A 492 -21.80 6.78 67.60
C VAL A 492 -21.34 6.92 66.14
N PRO A 493 -20.49 6.02 65.62
CA PRO A 493 -20.03 6.10 64.23
C PRO A 493 -21.18 5.76 63.27
N ALA A 494 -21.10 6.30 62.05
CA ALA A 494 -22.07 5.94 61.00
C ALA A 494 -21.99 4.44 60.68
N PRO A 495 -23.10 3.75 60.38
CA PRO A 495 -23.09 2.32 60.07
C PRO A 495 -22.09 1.98 58.97
N GLY A 496 -21.18 1.02 59.23
CA GLY A 496 -20.18 0.57 58.24
C GLY A 496 -18.97 1.49 58.02
N SER A 497 -18.81 2.56 58.81
CA SER A 497 -17.71 3.54 58.67
C SER A 497 -16.47 3.26 59.52
N VAL A 498 -16.49 2.25 60.39
CA VAL A 498 -15.40 1.97 61.32
C VAL A 498 -14.30 1.13 60.65
N SER A 499 -13.08 1.65 60.65
CA SER A 499 -11.86 0.90 60.30
C SER A 499 -10.89 0.92 61.49
N ILE A 500 -10.32 -0.24 61.83
CA ILE A 500 -9.42 -0.41 62.98
C ILE A 500 -8.16 -1.12 62.50
N GLY A 501 -6.99 -0.55 62.81
CA GLY A 501 -5.69 -1.20 62.64
C GLY A 501 -4.98 -1.32 63.99
N TRP A 502 -4.34 -2.46 64.25
CA TRP A 502 -3.49 -2.65 65.41
C TRP A 502 -2.28 -3.52 65.07
N ILE A 503 -1.21 -3.37 65.84
CA ILE A 503 -0.01 -4.21 65.76
C ILE A 503 0.02 -5.08 67.01
N THR A 504 0.07 -6.40 66.84
CA THR A 504 0.23 -7.33 67.97
C THR A 504 1.70 -7.73 68.08
N VAL A 505 2.35 -7.39 69.20
CA VAL A 505 3.68 -7.91 69.55
C VAL A 505 3.49 -9.12 70.45
N ARG A 506 4.03 -10.28 70.05
CA ARG A 506 4.08 -11.48 70.90
C ARG A 506 5.47 -11.58 71.53
N ASN A 507 5.57 -11.43 72.84
CA ASN A 507 6.80 -11.80 73.54
C ASN A 507 6.85 -13.33 73.64
N LEU A 508 7.70 -13.97 72.84
CA LEU A 508 8.09 -15.36 73.08
C LEU A 508 9.22 -15.37 74.11
N SER A 509 8.88 -15.67 75.36
CA SER A 509 9.89 -16.10 76.33
C SER A 509 10.21 -17.57 76.07
N ALA A 510 11.43 -17.85 75.59
CA ALA A 510 11.95 -19.21 75.53
C ALA A 510 12.28 -19.70 76.96
N SER A 511 11.24 -20.10 77.70
CA SER A 511 11.37 -20.95 78.87
C SER A 511 10.49 -22.16 78.68
N SER A 512 11.13 -23.33 78.66
CA SER A 512 10.57 -24.66 78.43
C SER A 512 9.30 -24.93 79.25
N GLY A 513 8.25 -25.42 78.58
CA GLY A 513 7.30 -26.34 79.21
C GLY A 513 5.90 -25.83 79.54
N ALA A 514 5.32 -24.90 78.77
CA ALA A 514 3.89 -24.62 78.86
C ALA A 514 3.23 -24.67 77.47
N SER A 515 2.38 -25.68 77.25
CA SER A 515 1.46 -25.76 76.11
C SER A 515 0.31 -24.78 76.33
N ALA A 516 0.14 -23.81 75.43
CA ALA A 516 -1.04 -22.98 75.40
C ALA A 516 -2.24 -23.81 74.90
N ALA A 517 -3.10 -24.25 75.83
CA ALA A 517 -4.35 -24.97 75.54
C ALA A 517 -5.47 -24.03 75.04
N GLY A 518 -5.13 -23.11 74.14
CA GLY A 518 -6.09 -22.23 73.48
C GLY A 518 -6.60 -22.89 72.20
N THR A 519 -7.75 -23.54 72.27
CA THR A 519 -8.47 -24.05 71.10
C THR A 519 -8.71 -22.89 70.12
N SER A 520 -8.29 -23.03 68.86
CA SER A 520 -8.58 -22.09 67.74
C SER A 520 -10.07 -22.09 67.33
N ALA A 521 -10.99 -22.22 68.29
CA ALA A 521 -12.42 -22.29 68.10
C ALA A 521 -13.08 -20.96 68.51
N ALA A 522 -12.71 -19.87 67.84
CA ALA A 522 -13.46 -18.61 67.86
C ALA A 522 -13.06 -17.64 66.73
N LYS A 523 -12.65 -18.15 65.56
CA LYS A 523 -12.69 -17.32 64.35
C LYS A 523 -14.06 -17.49 63.71
N GLU A 524 -15.07 -16.91 64.34
CA GLU A 524 -16.32 -16.64 63.65
C GLU A 524 -15.97 -15.80 62.42
N ALA A 525 -16.35 -16.31 61.25
CA ALA A 525 -16.14 -15.71 59.95
C ALA A 525 -17.07 -14.49 59.80
N GLY A 526 -16.73 -13.39 60.48
CA GLY A 526 -17.49 -12.14 60.44
C GLY A 526 -16.68 -10.89 60.09
N SER A 527 -15.35 -10.99 60.04
CA SER A 527 -14.48 -9.88 59.62
C SER A 527 -13.98 -10.13 58.20
N THR A 528 -14.70 -9.62 57.20
CA THR A 528 -14.17 -9.49 55.85
C THR A 528 -13.26 -8.28 55.81
N THR A 529 -11.96 -8.51 55.96
CA THR A 529 -10.95 -7.49 55.65
C THR A 529 -10.74 -7.49 54.14
N SER A 530 -11.52 -6.71 53.40
CA SER A 530 -11.21 -6.41 52.01
C SER A 530 -10.09 -5.38 52.00
N TYR A 531 -8.85 -5.83 51.83
CA TYR A 531 -7.91 -4.96 51.13
C TYR A 531 -8.45 -4.84 49.72
N LEU A 532 -9.00 -3.67 49.39
CA LEU A 532 -8.95 -3.24 48.00
C LEU A 532 -7.45 -3.11 47.71
N SER A 533 -6.85 -4.21 47.25
CA SER A 533 -5.65 -4.10 46.46
C SER A 533 -6.10 -3.33 45.24
N PHE A 534 -5.78 -2.03 45.23
CA PHE A 534 -5.39 -1.45 43.97
C PHE A 534 -4.42 -2.45 43.34
N PRO A 535 -4.50 -2.75 42.03
CA PRO A 535 -3.31 -3.28 41.41
C PRO A 535 -2.22 -2.29 41.82
N ASP A 536 -1.24 -2.75 42.60
CA ASP A 536 0.03 -2.04 42.68
C ASP A 536 0.32 -1.71 41.24
N ALA A 537 0.48 -0.42 40.92
CA ALA A 537 0.71 0.03 39.56
C ALA A 537 1.84 -0.85 39.03
N ASN A 538 1.47 -1.87 38.26
CA ASN A 538 2.39 -2.95 38.00
C ASN A 538 3.44 -2.26 37.13
N PRO A 539 4.71 -2.19 37.57
CA PRO A 539 5.69 -1.41 36.86
C PRO A 539 5.68 -1.88 35.40
N PRO A 540 5.82 -0.96 34.43
CA PRO A 540 5.82 -1.34 33.02
C PRO A 540 6.80 -2.49 32.85
N ALA A 541 6.32 -3.61 32.29
CA ALA A 541 7.18 -4.74 31.99
C ALA A 541 8.31 -4.23 31.10
N ALA A 542 9.53 -4.14 31.65
CA ALA A 542 10.70 -3.86 30.87
C ALA A 542 10.92 -5.07 29.96
N THR A 543 10.62 -4.94 28.67
CA THR A 543 11.09 -5.86 27.65
C THR A 543 12.58 -5.63 27.45
N THR A 544 13.41 -6.20 28.33
CA THR A 544 14.85 -6.21 28.12
C THR A 544 15.19 -7.22 27.03
N ARG A 545 16.04 -6.82 26.08
CA ARG A 545 16.44 -7.60 24.90
C ARG A 545 17.43 -8.74 25.20
N VAL A 546 17.60 -9.10 26.48
CA VAL A 546 18.50 -10.17 26.93
C VAL A 546 17.79 -10.97 28.04
N PRO A 547 17.55 -12.28 27.84
CA PRO A 547 16.89 -13.13 28.82
C PRO A 547 17.86 -13.53 29.95
N PHE A 548 17.40 -13.41 31.20
CA PHE A 548 17.97 -14.12 32.34
C PHE A 548 16.92 -15.08 32.94
N SER A 549 17.38 -16.19 33.50
CA SER A 549 16.56 -17.29 33.98
C SER A 549 15.95 -16.98 35.35
N GLY A 550 14.80 -16.30 35.36
CA GLY A 550 13.98 -16.10 36.56
C GLY A 550 12.64 -15.44 36.20
N THR A 551 11.58 -15.76 36.94
CA THR A 551 10.21 -15.26 36.71
C THR A 551 9.82 -14.10 37.65
N ASP A 552 10.79 -13.53 38.38
CA ASP A 552 10.54 -12.42 39.32
C ASP A 552 10.37 -11.09 38.56
N ILE A 553 9.33 -10.33 38.91
CA ILE A 553 8.97 -9.03 38.31
C ILE A 553 9.83 -7.87 38.84
N TYR A 554 10.63 -8.10 39.88
CA TYR A 554 11.56 -7.12 40.49
C TYR A 554 13.01 -7.27 40.03
N GLN A 555 13.23 -7.83 38.83
CA GLN A 555 14.58 -8.08 38.32
C GLN A 555 15.39 -6.80 38.12
N LYS A 556 16.62 -6.82 38.62
CA LYS A 556 17.59 -5.75 38.38
C LYS A 556 18.07 -5.81 36.93
N TYR A 557 18.29 -4.64 36.32
CA TYR A 557 18.87 -4.54 34.98
C TYR A 557 20.23 -3.85 35.01
N MET A 558 20.99 -4.02 33.93
CA MET A 558 22.31 -3.44 33.75
C MET A 558 22.19 -2.02 33.19
N ALA A 559 22.73 -1.02 33.88
CA ALA A 559 22.81 0.36 33.42
C ALA A 559 24.26 0.86 33.37
N PRO A 560 24.61 1.84 32.51
CA PRO A 560 25.91 2.50 32.55
C PRO A 560 26.16 3.11 33.93
N GLY A 561 27.33 2.83 34.51
CA GLY A 561 27.72 3.28 35.84
C GLY A 561 28.95 4.19 35.87
N GLY A 562 29.52 4.53 34.71
CA GLY A 562 30.69 5.39 34.56
C GLY A 562 31.86 4.69 33.85
N THR A 563 33.06 5.24 33.98
CA THR A 563 34.29 4.65 33.43
C THR A 563 35.32 4.39 34.52
N ARG A 564 36.17 3.37 34.34
CA ARG A 564 37.26 3.07 35.28
C ARG A 564 38.46 3.98 35.02
N VAL A 565 39.04 4.58 36.08
CA VAL A 565 40.16 5.54 35.94
C VAL A 565 41.37 4.90 35.26
N LEU A 566 41.75 3.67 35.62
CA LEU A 566 43.00 3.06 35.17
C LEU A 566 42.96 2.59 33.72
N THR A 567 41.84 2.00 33.28
CA THR A 567 41.73 1.34 31.96
C THR A 567 40.86 2.12 30.98
N GLY A 568 40.09 3.11 31.43
CA GLY A 568 39.13 3.84 30.60
C GLY A 568 37.91 3.01 30.18
N GLU A 569 37.76 1.78 30.67
CA GLU A 569 36.66 0.89 30.32
C GLU A 569 35.35 1.35 30.94
N ALA A 570 34.24 1.09 30.25
CA ALA A 570 32.90 1.34 30.77
C ALA A 570 32.58 0.34 31.90
N VAL A 571 32.13 0.85 33.04
CA VAL A 571 31.68 0.07 34.18
C VAL A 571 30.16 0.12 34.24
N TYR A 572 29.53 -1.04 34.49
CA TYR A 572 28.08 -1.17 34.56
C TYR A 572 27.62 -1.44 35.99
N VAL A 573 26.45 -0.92 36.34
CA VAL A 573 25.83 -1.08 37.67
C VAL A 573 24.50 -1.81 37.59
N GLU A 574 24.13 -2.45 38.69
CA GLU A 574 22.81 -3.03 38.91
C GLU A 574 21.81 -1.96 39.33
N VAL A 575 20.67 -1.89 38.65
CA VAL A 575 19.57 -1.00 38.99
C VAL A 575 18.31 -1.82 39.28
N GLY A 576 17.77 -1.68 40.48
CA GLY A 576 16.51 -2.30 40.91
C GLY A 576 15.36 -1.28 40.98
N ALA A 577 14.14 -1.78 41.16
CA ALA A 577 12.96 -0.95 41.33
C ALA A 577 13.04 -0.16 42.66
N THR A 578 12.74 1.13 42.62
CA THR A 578 12.65 2.03 43.78
C THR A 578 11.22 2.54 43.92
N PHE A 579 10.74 2.68 45.16
CA PHE A 579 9.38 3.14 45.45
C PHE A 579 9.33 4.66 45.72
N SER A 580 8.36 5.35 45.12
CA SER A 580 8.03 6.76 45.37
C SER A 580 6.51 6.92 45.60
N PRO A 581 6.04 8.11 46.05
CA PRO A 581 4.60 8.38 46.15
C PRO A 581 3.82 8.22 44.82
N GLU A 582 4.52 8.24 43.67
CA GLU A 582 3.95 8.07 42.33
C GLU A 582 4.04 6.61 41.82
N GLY A 583 4.64 5.70 42.60
CA GLY A 583 4.77 4.28 42.29
C GLY A 583 6.21 3.78 42.18
N TYR A 584 6.36 2.54 41.73
CA TYR A 584 7.66 1.93 41.45
C TYR A 584 8.22 2.45 40.13
N TYR A 585 9.48 2.89 40.16
CA TYR A 585 10.23 3.24 38.96
C TYR A 585 11.63 2.66 39.04
N TYR A 586 12.24 2.50 37.88
CA TYR A 586 13.64 2.14 37.77
C TYR A 586 14.43 3.45 37.58
N PRO A 587 15.15 3.94 38.60
CA PRO A 587 15.92 5.17 38.45
C PRO A 587 16.99 4.95 37.38
N VAL A 588 17.05 5.79 36.35
CA VAL A 588 18.18 5.80 35.43
C VAL A 588 19.29 6.61 36.09
N PRO A 589 20.40 6.00 36.54
CA PRO A 589 21.49 6.76 37.11
C PRO A 589 22.11 7.65 36.03
N ASP A 590 22.28 8.94 36.31
CA ASP A 590 23.07 9.83 35.46
C ASP A 590 24.56 9.56 35.71
N ALA A 591 25.11 8.62 34.94
CA ALA A 591 26.51 8.23 35.04
C ALA A 591 27.46 9.15 34.24
N THR A 592 26.96 10.29 33.74
CA THR A 592 27.76 11.22 32.95
C THR A 592 28.89 11.81 33.80
N GLY A 593 30.14 11.53 33.42
CA GLY A 593 31.32 12.01 34.16
C GLY A 593 31.62 11.26 35.47
N VAL A 594 30.89 10.18 35.77
CA VAL A 594 31.19 9.32 36.91
C VAL A 594 32.43 8.46 36.60
N VAL A 595 33.42 8.49 37.50
CA VAL A 595 34.66 7.74 37.34
C VAL A 595 34.90 6.83 38.54
N TRP A 596 35.20 5.56 38.29
CA TRP A 596 35.47 4.54 39.30
C TRP A 596 36.95 4.54 39.66
N SER A 597 37.27 4.89 40.90
CA SER A 597 38.61 4.67 41.44
C SER A 597 38.90 3.17 41.57
N GLU A 598 40.17 2.81 41.67
CA GLU A 598 40.55 1.40 41.87
C GLU A 598 40.02 0.83 43.19
N ALA A 599 39.84 1.66 44.21
CA ALA A 599 39.24 1.27 45.48
C ALA A 599 37.74 0.97 45.33
N ASP A 600 37.00 1.84 44.62
CA ASP A 600 35.56 1.66 44.36
C ASP A 600 35.31 0.46 43.45
N PHE A 601 36.16 0.28 42.43
CA PHE A 601 36.09 -0.84 41.51
C PHE A 601 36.35 -2.18 42.24
N ALA A 602 37.29 -2.23 43.17
CA ALA A 602 37.52 -3.42 44.00
C ALA A 602 36.39 -3.64 45.03
N ALA A 603 35.81 -2.57 45.59
CA ALA A 603 34.69 -2.65 46.52
C ALA A 603 33.35 -3.02 45.86
N GLY A 604 33.26 -2.91 44.52
CA GLY A 604 32.07 -3.27 43.75
C GLY A 604 30.86 -2.36 44.02
N THR A 605 31.07 -1.17 44.59
CA THR A 605 30.02 -0.20 44.89
C THR A 605 30.46 1.23 44.56
N ILE A 606 29.51 2.06 44.15
CA ILE A 606 29.73 3.49 43.89
C ILE A 606 28.49 4.29 44.28
N THR A 607 28.65 5.55 44.66
CA THR A 607 27.52 6.45 44.93
C THR A 607 27.34 7.42 43.76
N ILE A 608 26.17 7.41 43.13
CA ILE A 608 25.82 8.30 42.01
C ILE A 608 24.58 9.08 42.44
N GLY A 609 24.66 10.42 42.43
CA GLY A 609 23.51 11.27 42.78
C GLY A 609 22.96 11.04 44.21
N GLY A 610 23.80 10.59 45.15
CA GLY A 610 23.41 10.31 46.54
C GLY A 610 22.87 8.89 46.79
N THR A 611 22.76 8.05 45.74
CA THR A 611 22.31 6.66 45.84
C THR A 611 23.47 5.70 45.59
N SER A 612 23.63 4.70 46.46
CA SER A 612 24.68 3.68 46.32
C SER A 612 24.26 2.56 45.37
N TYR A 613 25.02 2.35 44.31
CA TYR A 613 24.83 1.30 43.30
C TYR A 613 25.92 0.23 43.41
N ARG A 614 25.57 -1.01 43.05
CA ARG A 614 26.51 -2.15 42.97
C ARG A 614 26.97 -2.37 41.54
N ARG A 615 28.20 -2.82 41.34
CA ARG A 615 28.74 -3.20 40.03
C ARG A 615 28.09 -4.49 39.54
N TRP A 616 27.77 -4.55 38.26
CA TRP A 616 26.98 -5.64 37.65
C TRP A 616 27.64 -7.03 37.70
N ASP A 617 28.96 -7.14 37.81
CA ASP A 617 29.67 -8.43 37.80
C ASP A 617 29.92 -9.03 39.21
N THR A 618 29.55 -8.31 40.29
CA THR A 618 29.85 -8.70 41.67
C THR A 618 28.78 -9.65 42.23
N ASN A 619 28.84 -10.92 41.84
CA ASN A 619 28.09 -11.99 42.50
C ASN A 619 28.69 -12.29 43.89
N ILE A 620 28.26 -11.57 44.92
CA ILE A 620 28.50 -11.95 46.33
C ILE A 620 27.15 -12.12 47.03
N ASN A 621 26.85 -13.38 47.33
CA ASN A 621 25.79 -13.86 48.23
C ASN A 621 26.01 -13.33 49.66
N ASN A 622 25.77 -12.05 49.92
CA ASN A 622 25.62 -11.52 51.28
C ASN A 622 24.75 -10.27 51.24
N PHE A 623 23.46 -10.43 51.56
CA PHE A 623 22.81 -9.79 52.70
C PHE A 623 21.35 -10.24 52.70
N GLY A 624 20.92 -10.78 53.85
CA GLY A 624 19.59 -11.30 54.06
C GLY A 624 18.51 -10.24 53.90
N SER A 625 17.32 -10.74 53.62
CA SER A 625 16.05 -10.03 53.77
C SER A 625 16.05 -9.12 54.99
N THR A 626 15.89 -7.83 54.76
CA THR A 626 15.39 -6.91 55.78
C THR A 626 14.05 -6.39 55.29
N SER A 627 13.04 -6.81 56.05
CA SER A 627 11.65 -6.39 56.06
C SER A 627 11.48 -4.88 56.20
#